data_AF-A0A4Y2M5D6-F1
#
_entry.id   AF-A0A4Y2M5D6-F1
#
_cell.length_a   1.000
_cell.length_b   1.000
_cell.length_c   1.000
_cell.angle_alpha   90.00
_cell.angle_beta   90.00
_cell.angle_gamma   90.00
#
_symmetry.space_group_name_H-M   'P 1'
#
loop_
_entity.id
_entity.type
_entity.pdbx_description
1 polymer ?
#
loop_
_entity_poly.entity_id
_entity_poly.type
_entity_poly.pdbx_seq_one_letter_code
_entity_poly.pdbx_strand_id
1 'polypeptide(L)'
;MDNRGSVISAEIQGCIDCCIKLSGMPDLSLSFVNPRIFDDVSFHPCVRFRRWESERILSFVPPDGNFRLMSYHIGSQNMVAMPFYIRHDLSFSEVSGGKLEITVGPQVTMGKAVSRIHVL
;
A
#
# COMPACT_ATOMS: atom_id res chain seq x y z
N MET A 1 -10.19 9.53 8.45
CA MET A 1 -10.34 9.14 9.87
C MET A 1 -11.40 10.04 10.49
N ASP A 2 -12.24 9.54 11.39
CA ASP A 2 -13.21 10.37 12.10
C ASP A 2 -12.58 11.09 13.31
N ASN A 3 -13.38 11.88 14.02
CA ASN A 3 -12.95 12.60 15.23
C ASN A 3 -12.71 11.67 16.45
N ARG A 4 -12.86 10.35 16.32
CA ARG A 4 -12.56 9.37 17.37
C ARG A 4 -11.34 8.53 17.03
N GLY A 5 -10.68 8.80 15.90
CA GLY A 5 -9.54 8.04 15.43
C GLY A 5 -9.91 6.78 14.63
N SER A 6 -11.20 6.59 14.28
CA SER A 6 -11.64 5.47 13.46
C SER A 6 -11.37 5.72 11.98
N VAL A 7 -10.93 4.68 11.27
CA VAL A 7 -10.66 4.75 9.83
C VAL A 7 -11.99 4.76 9.07
N ILE A 8 -12.30 5.87 8.39
CA ILE A 8 -13.49 6.00 7.54
C ILE A 8 -13.24 5.34 6.17
N SER A 9 -12.05 5.56 5.61
CA SER A 9 -11.60 4.98 4.35
C SER A 9 -10.08 4.89 4.39
N ALA A 10 -9.56 3.85 3.76
CA ALA A 10 -8.16 3.68 3.46
C ALA A 10 -8.05 3.00 2.10
N GLU A 11 -7.06 3.42 1.33
CA GLU A 11 -6.70 2.86 0.04
C GLU A 11 -5.18 2.75 -0.03
N ILE A 12 -4.69 1.74 -0.74
CA ILE A 12 -3.26 1.59 -1.00
C ILE A 12 -3.09 1.54 -2.50
N GLN A 13 -2.30 2.45 -3.06
CA GLN A 13 -1.78 2.31 -4.41
C GLN A 13 -0.36 1.78 -4.33
N GLY A 14 -0.10 0.69 -5.06
CA GLY A 14 1.19 0.01 -5.05
C GLY A 14 1.68 -0.33 -6.45
N CYS A 15 2.97 -0.65 -6.51
CA CYS A 15 3.59 -1.19 -7.71
C CYS A 15 4.64 -2.23 -7.37
N ILE A 16 4.95 -3.08 -8.35
CA ILE A 16 6.05 -4.04 -8.30
C ILE A 16 7.01 -3.66 -9.42
N ASP A 17 8.17 -3.17 -9.02
CA ASP A 17 9.27 -2.86 -9.92
C ASP A 17 10.28 -4.03 -9.91
N CYS A 18 10.80 -4.37 -11.07
CA CYS A 18 11.76 -5.46 -11.26
C CYS A 18 13.10 -4.92 -11.74
N CYS A 19 14.19 -5.53 -11.27
CA CYS A 19 15.54 -5.35 -11.79
C CYS A 19 16.04 -6.73 -12.29
N ILE A 20 16.10 -6.92 -13.59
CA ILE A 20 16.41 -8.21 -14.21
C ILE A 20 17.86 -8.21 -14.70
N LYS A 21 18.62 -9.17 -14.17
CA LYS A 21 20.03 -9.43 -14.50
C LYS A 21 20.22 -10.93 -14.74
N LEU A 22 19.43 -11.47 -15.66
CA LEU A 22 19.43 -12.88 -16.03
C LEU A 22 19.88 -13.00 -17.47
N SER A 23 20.65 -14.04 -17.81
CA SER A 23 21.11 -14.28 -19.17
C SER A 23 20.05 -15.05 -19.99
N GLY A 24 19.98 -14.76 -21.29
CA GLY A 24 19.09 -15.49 -22.22
C GLY A 24 17.64 -14.98 -22.17
N MET A 25 16.68 -15.87 -22.40
CA MET A 25 15.24 -15.56 -22.37
C MET A 25 14.54 -16.36 -21.26
N PRO A 26 14.69 -15.97 -19.98
CA PRO A 26 14.12 -16.72 -18.87
C PRO A 26 12.60 -16.59 -18.83
N ASP A 27 11.90 -17.71 -18.62
CA ASP A 27 10.46 -17.71 -18.31
C ASP A 27 10.26 -17.72 -16.80
N LEU A 28 9.70 -16.65 -16.26
CA LEU A 28 9.51 -16.46 -14.82
C LEU A 28 8.06 -16.68 -14.41
N SER A 29 7.89 -17.22 -13.21
CA SER A 29 6.59 -17.39 -12.57
C SER A 29 6.65 -16.82 -11.15
N LEU A 30 5.78 -15.87 -10.85
CA LEU A 30 5.63 -15.24 -9.53
C LEU A 30 4.22 -15.50 -8.99
N SER A 31 4.12 -15.96 -7.75
CA SER A 31 2.86 -16.12 -7.02
C SER A 31 2.86 -15.28 -5.75
N PHE A 32 1.66 -14.87 -5.32
CA PHE A 32 1.45 -14.14 -4.07
C PHE A 32 0.81 -15.05 -3.05
N VAL A 33 1.08 -14.82 -1.76
CA VAL A 33 0.41 -15.52 -0.65
C VAL A 33 -1.10 -15.25 -0.67
N ASN A 34 -1.49 -14.00 -0.94
CA ASN A 34 -2.89 -13.62 -1.09
C ASN A 34 -3.05 -12.69 -2.31
N PRO A 35 -3.22 -13.23 -3.53
CA PRO A 35 -3.37 -12.41 -4.73
C PRO A 35 -4.74 -11.71 -4.81
N ARG A 36 -5.70 -12.05 -3.94
CA ARG A 36 -7.05 -11.47 -3.94
C ARG A 36 -7.11 -10.07 -3.34
N ILE A 37 -6.03 -9.62 -2.69
CA ILE A 37 -5.96 -8.26 -2.13
C ILE A 37 -5.82 -7.19 -3.22
N PHE A 38 -5.41 -7.58 -4.43
CA PHE A 38 -5.14 -6.64 -5.51
C PHE A 38 -6.42 -6.35 -6.30
N ASP A 39 -6.80 -5.09 -6.28
CA ASP A 39 -7.84 -4.48 -7.11
C ASP A 39 -7.20 -3.65 -8.23
N ASP A 40 -7.94 -3.42 -9.32
CA ASP A 40 -7.56 -2.52 -10.43
C ASP A 40 -6.09 -2.66 -10.86
N VAL A 41 -5.74 -3.87 -11.29
CA VAL A 41 -4.36 -4.23 -11.67
C VAL A 41 -4.05 -3.80 -13.10
N SER A 42 -2.87 -3.22 -13.29
CA SER A 42 -2.29 -2.94 -14.61
C SER A 42 -0.96 -3.67 -14.74
N PHE A 43 -0.72 -4.30 -15.90
CA PHE A 43 0.44 -5.14 -16.12
C PHE A 43 1.37 -4.59 -17.20
N HIS A 44 2.66 -4.87 -17.06
CA HIS A 44 3.60 -4.75 -18.16
C HIS A 44 3.21 -5.69 -19.31
N PRO A 45 3.42 -5.30 -20.59
CA PRO A 45 3.08 -6.15 -21.74
C PRO A 45 3.73 -7.54 -21.77
N CYS A 46 4.79 -7.77 -20.99
CA CYS A 46 5.43 -9.09 -20.90
C CYS A 46 4.63 -10.12 -20.08
N VAL A 47 3.59 -9.69 -19.36
CA VAL A 47 2.77 -10.57 -18.52
C VAL A 47 1.71 -11.29 -19.35
N ARG A 48 1.65 -12.61 -19.19
CA ARG A 48 0.61 -13.45 -19.79
C ARG A 48 -0.70 -13.31 -19.02
N PHE A 49 -1.52 -12.33 -19.41
CA PHE A 49 -2.78 -11.98 -18.74
C PHE A 49 -3.69 -13.18 -18.47
N ARG A 50 -3.85 -14.11 -19.43
CA ARG A 50 -4.71 -15.29 -19.28
C ARG A 50 -4.34 -16.15 -18.05
N ARG A 51 -3.05 -16.27 -17.75
CA ARG A 51 -2.59 -17.07 -16.60
C ARG A 51 -2.83 -16.35 -15.27
N TRP A 52 -2.76 -15.03 -15.27
CA TRP A 52 -3.21 -14.25 -14.12
C TRP A 52 -4.72 -14.41 -13.90
N GLU A 53 -5.51 -14.35 -14.98
CA GLU A 53 -6.96 -14.48 -14.94
C GLU A 53 -7.42 -15.86 -14.44
N SER A 54 -6.76 -16.94 -14.83
CA SER A 54 -7.10 -18.31 -14.42
C SER A 54 -6.51 -18.71 -13.06
N GLU A 55 -5.23 -18.45 -12.84
CA GLU A 55 -4.45 -19.03 -11.74
C GLU A 55 -4.03 -17.99 -10.70
N ARG A 56 -4.20 -16.69 -10.97
CA ARG A 56 -3.61 -15.59 -10.18
C ARG A 56 -2.09 -15.71 -10.03
N ILE A 57 -1.44 -16.21 -11.08
CA ILE A 57 0.02 -16.31 -11.20
C ILE A 57 0.49 -15.34 -12.27
N LEU A 58 1.52 -14.54 -11.96
CA LEU A 58 2.21 -13.73 -12.97
C LEU A 58 3.22 -14.61 -13.68
N SER A 59 3.03 -14.79 -14.98
CA SER A 59 3.95 -15.53 -15.83
C SER A 59 4.41 -14.64 -16.98
N PHE A 60 5.72 -14.51 -17.17
CA PHE A 60 6.30 -13.53 -18.09
C PHE A 60 7.74 -13.87 -18.48
N VAL A 61 8.13 -13.45 -19.68
CA VAL A 61 9.54 -13.34 -20.09
C VAL A 61 9.92 -11.87 -19.95
N PRO A 62 10.73 -11.47 -18.95
CA PRO A 62 10.95 -10.07 -18.67
C PRO A 62 11.90 -9.39 -19.67
N PRO A 63 11.75 -8.06 -19.89
CA PRO A 63 12.81 -7.23 -20.45
C PRO A 63 14.05 -7.18 -19.54
N ASP A 64 15.20 -6.85 -20.14
CA ASP A 64 16.43 -6.61 -19.40
C ASP A 64 16.37 -5.29 -18.61
N GLY A 65 17.04 -5.26 -17.46
CA GLY A 65 17.19 -4.04 -16.66
C GLY A 65 15.98 -3.74 -15.76
N ASN A 66 15.68 -2.45 -15.59
CA ASN A 66 14.67 -1.99 -14.64
C ASN A 66 13.35 -1.68 -15.36
N PHE A 67 12.25 -2.25 -14.89
CA PHE A 67 10.91 -1.91 -15.40
C PHE A 67 9.84 -2.16 -14.33
N ARG A 68 8.66 -1.56 -14.51
CA ARG A 68 7.48 -1.83 -13.68
C ARG A 68 6.74 -3.04 -14.20
N LEU A 69 6.65 -4.10 -13.41
CA LEU A 69 5.95 -5.33 -13.75
C LEU A 69 4.43 -5.18 -13.62
N MET A 70 3.97 -4.58 -12.51
CA MET A 70 2.55 -4.31 -12.28
C MET A 70 2.33 -3.10 -11.39
N SER A 71 1.18 -2.45 -11.53
CA SER A 71 0.60 -1.54 -10.54
C SER A 71 -0.76 -2.05 -10.08
N TYR A 72 -1.14 -1.73 -8.86
CA TYR A 72 -2.36 -2.23 -8.24
C TYR A 72 -2.92 -1.23 -7.24
N HIS A 73 -4.21 -1.40 -6.95
CA HIS A 73 -4.88 -0.79 -5.82
C HIS A 73 -5.23 -1.87 -4.79
N ILE A 74 -5.38 -1.48 -3.53
CA ILE A 74 -5.99 -2.30 -2.48
C ILE A 74 -7.11 -1.44 -1.92
N GLY A 75 -8.35 -1.84 -2.20
CA GLY A 75 -9.54 -1.12 -1.79
C GLY A 75 -9.87 -1.31 -0.32
N SER A 76 -10.81 -0.49 0.15
CA SER A 76 -11.20 -0.38 1.57
C SER A 76 -11.91 -1.61 2.15
N GLN A 77 -12.29 -2.58 1.31
CA GLN A 77 -12.83 -3.88 1.76
C GLN A 77 -11.77 -4.75 2.43
N ASN A 78 -10.49 -4.53 2.12
CA ASN A 78 -9.39 -5.15 2.83
C ASN A 78 -9.08 -4.34 4.09
N MET A 79 -8.96 -4.99 5.25
CA MET A 79 -8.57 -4.31 6.49
C MET A 79 -7.16 -3.74 6.35
N VAL A 80 -7.05 -2.46 6.01
CA VAL A 80 -5.78 -1.74 5.97
C VAL A 80 -5.38 -1.38 7.39
N ALA A 81 -4.29 -1.98 7.87
CA ALA A 81 -3.73 -1.63 9.16
C ALA A 81 -3.09 -0.23 9.06
N MET A 82 -3.63 0.73 9.80
CA MET A 82 -3.04 2.06 9.89
C MET A 82 -1.71 2.00 10.65
N PRO A 83 -0.61 2.54 10.10
CA PRO A 83 0.69 2.47 10.76
C PRO A 83 0.83 3.46 11.92
N PHE A 84 -0.08 4.42 12.04
CA PHE A 84 -0.11 5.44 13.10
C PHE A 84 -1.54 5.70 13.57
N TYR A 85 -1.68 6.20 14.79
CA TYR A 85 -2.91 6.78 15.31
C TYR A 85 -2.73 8.29 15.47
N ILE A 86 -3.86 9.01 15.39
CA ILE A 86 -3.95 10.42 15.72
C ILE A 86 -4.99 10.55 16.84
N ARG A 87 -4.59 11.19 17.94
CA ARG A 87 -5.50 11.61 19.00
C ARG A 87 -5.48 13.13 19.04
N HIS A 88 -6.66 13.74 18.99
CA HIS A 88 -6.83 15.16 19.16
C HIS A 88 -7.74 15.45 20.37
N ASP A 89 -7.47 16.53 21.07
CA ASP A 89 -8.34 17.09 22.11
C ASP A 89 -8.54 18.58 21.84
N LEU A 90 -9.78 19.01 21.70
CA LEU A 90 -10.17 20.39 21.38
C LEU A 90 -11.12 20.89 22.45
N SER A 91 -10.72 21.94 23.18
CA SER A 91 -11.54 22.57 24.21
C SER A 91 -11.64 24.07 23.97
N PHE A 92 -12.80 24.64 24.25
CA PHE A 92 -13.06 26.08 24.18
C PHE A 92 -13.52 26.58 25.54
N SER A 93 -13.01 27.73 25.95
CA SER A 93 -13.38 28.41 27.19
C SER A 93 -13.52 29.90 26.92
N GLU A 94 -14.55 30.51 27.51
CA GLU A 94 -14.81 31.95 27.36
C GLU A 94 -13.69 32.82 27.92
N VAL A 95 -12.93 32.30 28.90
CA VAL A 95 -11.90 33.05 29.63
C VAL A 95 -10.50 32.82 29.04
N SER A 96 -10.20 31.59 28.59
CA SER A 96 -8.86 31.19 28.15
C SER A 96 -8.73 30.95 26.65
N GLY A 97 -9.80 31.17 25.87
CA GLY A 97 -9.84 30.90 24.45
C GLY A 97 -9.91 29.39 24.13
N GLY A 98 -9.45 29.01 22.94
CA GLY A 98 -9.41 27.62 22.49
C GLY A 98 -8.06 26.93 22.75
N LYS A 99 -8.09 25.66 23.14
CA LYS A 99 -6.92 24.77 23.27
C LYS A 99 -7.09 23.58 22.33
N LEU A 100 -6.07 23.34 21.49
CA LEU A 100 -5.96 22.16 20.63
C LEU A 100 -4.70 21.38 21.00
N GLU A 101 -4.86 20.09 21.32
CA GLU A 101 -3.77 19.18 21.63
C GLU A 101 -3.80 18.00 20.64
N ILE A 102 -2.70 17.76 19.93
CA ILE A 102 -2.59 16.69 18.93
C ILE A 102 -1.45 15.75 19.33
N THR A 103 -1.75 14.46 19.44
CA THR A 103 -0.78 13.39 19.64
C THR A 103 -0.80 12.46 18.43
N VAL A 104 0.37 12.27 17.82
CA VAL A 104 0.58 11.27 16.77
C VAL A 104 1.50 10.20 17.32
N GLY A 105 1.13 8.92 17.15
CA GLY A 105 1.96 7.80 17.59
C GLY A 105 1.86 6.60 16.67
N PRO A 106 2.82 5.66 16.72
CA PRO A 106 2.77 4.43 15.93
C PRO A 106 1.65 3.51 16.42
N GLN A 107 1.02 2.73 15.51
CA GLN A 107 -0.01 1.74 15.85
C GLN A 107 0.40 0.33 15.44
N VAL A 108 0.37 0.02 14.14
CA VAL A 108 0.83 -1.28 13.61
C VAL A 108 1.96 -1.06 12.62
N THR A 109 3.20 -1.19 13.07
CA THR A 109 4.37 -0.96 12.21
C THR A 109 5.11 -2.25 11.83
N MET A 110 4.62 -3.42 12.27
CA MET A 110 5.28 -4.72 12.05
C MET A 110 6.78 -4.69 12.42
N GLY A 111 7.12 -3.98 13.51
CA GLY A 111 8.49 -3.82 13.99
C GLY A 111 9.33 -2.81 13.21
N LYS A 112 8.78 -2.10 12.21
CA LYS A 112 9.50 -1.05 11.47
C LYS A 112 9.37 0.29 12.17
N ALA A 113 10.44 1.08 12.14
CA ALA A 113 10.40 2.46 12.59
C ALA A 113 9.66 3.33 11.56
N VAL A 114 8.72 4.16 12.02
CA VAL A 114 8.13 5.22 11.19
C VAL A 114 9.06 6.41 11.25
N SER A 115 9.47 6.93 10.09
CA SER A 115 10.43 8.04 9.98
C SER A 115 9.89 9.12 9.04
N ARG A 116 10.43 10.34 9.14
CA ARG A 116 10.04 11.52 8.32
C ARG A 116 8.56 11.88 8.43
N ILE A 117 8.03 11.90 9.66
CA ILE A 117 6.66 12.32 9.94
C ILE A 117 6.59 13.85 9.86
N HIS A 118 5.67 14.36 9.03
CA HIS A 118 5.36 15.78 8.92
C HIS A 118 3.84 15.95 9.06
N VAL A 119 3.42 16.94 9.85
CA VAL A 119 2.02 17.38 9.93
C VAL A 119 1.96 18.71 9.18
N LEU A 120 1.16 18.74 8.11
CA LEU A 120 0.94 19.93 7.27
C LEU A 120 -0.21 20.77 7.81
#